data_AF-A0A349L3G2-F1
#
_entry.id   AF-A0A349L3G2-F1
#
_cell.length_a   1.000
_cell.length_b   1.000
_cell.length_c   1.000
_cell.angle_alpha   90.00
_cell.angle_beta   90.00
_cell.angle_gamma   90.00
#
_symmetry.space_group_name_H-M   'P 1'
#
loop_
_entity.id
_entity.type
_entity.pdbx_description
1 polymer ?
#
loop_
_entity_poly.entity_id
_entity_poly.type
_entity_poly.pdbx_seq_one_letter_code
_entity_poly.pdbx_strand_id
1 'polypeptide(L)'
;MNKIEAMKRINDRLGAPALTEQNTHFCNVVVYGTDEGWWLKIPYLTFKRELHFVLNNEKTKSFQHLTINANQILSPGMKFRSSDGAADAFMSASTPKRLIDLLPGGSKYNFTRHVVNEYRH
;
A
#
# COMPACT_ATOMS: atom_id res chain seq x y z
N MET A 1 -7.89 9.49 9.90
CA MET A 1 -8.87 8.54 9.32
C MET A 1 -8.51 7.11 9.70
N ASN A 2 -9.50 6.28 10.03
CA ASN A 2 -9.26 4.86 10.31
C ASN A 2 -9.49 3.96 9.07
N LYS A 3 -9.07 2.68 9.17
CA LYS A 3 -9.21 1.69 8.09
C LYS A 3 -10.65 1.52 7.62
N ILE A 4 -11.61 1.44 8.53
CA ILE A 4 -13.03 1.18 8.24
C ILE A 4 -13.63 2.35 7.45
N GLU A 5 -13.36 3.58 7.87
CA GLU A 5 -13.80 4.80 7.20
C GLU A 5 -13.26 4.89 5.76
N ALA A 6 -11.97 4.60 5.58
CA ALA A 6 -11.35 4.64 4.26
C ALA A 6 -11.93 3.56 3.34
N MET A 7 -12.09 2.32 3.82
CA MET A 7 -12.72 1.24 3.05
C MET A 7 -14.15 1.60 2.65
N LYS A 8 -14.94 2.17 3.57
CA LYS A 8 -16.30 2.61 3.27
C LYS A 8 -16.32 3.64 2.15
N ARG A 9 -15.50 4.71 2.25
CA ARG A 9 -15.42 5.75 1.21
C ARG A 9 -15.03 5.19 -0.17
N ILE A 10 -14.11 4.24 -0.21
CA ILE A 10 -13.68 3.60 -1.46
C ILE A 10 -14.80 2.71 -2.01
N ASN A 11 -15.40 1.85 -1.19
CA ASN A 11 -16.49 0.96 -1.62
C ASN A 11 -17.70 1.76 -2.11
N ASP A 12 -18.07 2.84 -1.41
CA ASP A 12 -19.15 3.76 -1.82
C ASP A 12 -18.85 4.37 -3.19
N ARG A 13 -17.58 4.76 -3.44
CA ARG A 13 -17.13 5.31 -4.73
C ARG A 13 -17.14 4.26 -5.85
N LEU A 14 -16.82 3.01 -5.53
CA LEU A 14 -16.84 1.89 -6.47
C LEU A 14 -18.25 1.34 -6.72
N GLY A 15 -19.21 1.65 -5.85
CA GLY A 15 -20.57 1.10 -5.90
C GLY A 15 -20.66 -0.39 -5.52
N ALA A 16 -19.61 -0.96 -4.92
CA ALA A 16 -19.54 -2.37 -4.55
C ALA A 16 -18.61 -2.60 -3.34
N PRO A 17 -18.83 -3.65 -2.53
CA PRO A 17 -18.00 -3.97 -1.36
C PRO A 17 -16.70 -4.68 -1.76
N ALA A 18 -15.84 -4.00 -2.54
CA ALA A 18 -14.58 -4.57 -3.04
C ALA A 18 -13.51 -4.70 -1.94
N LEU A 19 -13.39 -3.69 -1.07
CA LEU A 19 -12.46 -3.68 0.05
C LEU A 19 -13.09 -4.32 1.28
N THR A 20 -12.38 -5.28 1.85
CA THR A 20 -12.71 -6.04 3.06
C THR A 20 -11.54 -6.01 4.04
N GLU A 21 -11.78 -6.40 5.29
CA GLU A 21 -10.70 -6.45 6.29
C GLU A 21 -9.56 -7.40 5.88
N GLN A 22 -9.90 -8.48 5.17
CA GLN A 22 -9.00 -9.56 4.79
C GLN A 22 -8.15 -9.25 3.56
N ASN A 23 -8.62 -8.41 2.63
CA ASN A 23 -7.89 -8.04 1.41
C ASN A 23 -7.33 -6.61 1.43
N THR A 24 -7.60 -5.83 2.48
CA THR A 24 -7.16 -4.44 2.60
C THR A 24 -6.03 -4.28 3.61
N HIS A 25 -4.90 -3.78 3.14
CA HIS A 25 -3.78 -3.32 3.93
C HIS A 25 -3.91 -1.81 4.16
N PHE A 26 -3.94 -1.40 5.43
CA PHE A 26 -4.01 0.01 5.80
C PHE A 26 -2.70 0.43 6.45
N CYS A 27 -2.11 1.50 5.95
CA CYS A 27 -0.82 1.99 6.41
C CYS A 27 -0.91 3.49 6.68
N ASN A 28 -0.48 3.91 7.87
CA ASN A 28 -0.24 5.30 8.18
C ASN A 28 1.19 5.68 7.80
N VAL A 29 1.43 6.98 7.60
CA VAL A 29 2.79 7.51 7.55
C VAL A 29 3.49 7.23 8.88
N VAL A 30 4.69 6.66 8.80
CA VAL A 30 5.59 6.37 9.92
C VAL A 30 6.95 7.02 9.67
N VAL A 31 7.66 7.33 10.75
CA VAL A 31 9.04 7.83 10.70
C VAL A 31 10.00 6.66 10.51
N TYR A 32 10.96 6.81 9.59
CA TYR A 32 12.06 5.87 9.41
C TYR A 32 13.38 6.63 9.18
N GLY A 33 14.27 6.61 10.16
CA GLY A 33 15.49 7.41 10.13
C GLY A 33 15.15 8.90 10.08
N THR A 34 15.57 9.58 9.03
CA THR A 34 15.29 11.00 8.76
C THR A 34 14.15 11.22 7.76
N ASP A 35 13.51 10.16 7.28
CA ASP A 35 12.41 10.22 6.31
C ASP A 35 11.09 9.78 6.96
N GLU A 36 9.99 10.07 6.28
CA GLU A 36 8.65 9.62 6.65
C GLU A 36 8.00 8.95 5.45
N GLY A 37 7.25 7.88 5.68
CA GLY A 37 6.66 7.13 4.59
C GLY A 37 5.71 6.04 5.02
N TRP A 38 5.22 5.29 4.05
CA TRP A 38 4.37 4.13 4.29
C TRP A 38 5.21 2.86 4.24
N TRP A 39 5.13 2.10 5.33
CA TRP A 39 5.72 0.77 5.42
C TRP A 39 4.67 -0.28 5.07
N LEU A 40 4.95 -1.11 4.06
CA LEU A 40 4.12 -2.22 3.64
C LEU A 40 4.76 -3.53 4.08
N LYS A 41 4.05 -4.31 4.90
CA LYS A 41 4.38 -5.71 5.21
C LYS A 41 3.29 -6.61 4.64
N ILE A 42 3.61 -7.34 3.57
CA ILE A 42 2.65 -8.11 2.78
C ILE A 42 3.03 -9.59 2.82
N PRO A 43 2.27 -10.46 3.51
CA PRO A 43 2.57 -11.89 3.54
C PRO A 43 2.61 -12.49 2.14
N TYR A 44 3.61 -13.34 1.83
CA TYR A 44 3.79 -13.83 0.45
C TYR A 44 2.57 -14.55 -0.13
N LEU A 45 1.81 -15.24 0.72
CA LEU A 45 0.61 -15.98 0.32
C LEU A 45 -0.52 -15.07 -0.19
N THR A 46 -0.54 -13.79 0.18
CA THR A 46 -1.63 -12.88 -0.22
C THR A 46 -1.48 -12.37 -1.64
N PHE A 47 -0.28 -12.39 -2.24
CA PHE A 47 -0.05 -12.00 -3.65
C PHE A 47 -0.77 -12.90 -4.68
N LYS A 48 -1.33 -14.03 -4.25
CA LYS A 48 -2.20 -14.90 -5.08
C LYS A 48 -3.63 -14.36 -5.22
N ARG A 49 -3.97 -13.28 -4.51
CA ARG A 49 -5.28 -12.65 -4.47
C ARG A 49 -5.15 -11.19 -4.86
N GLU A 50 -6.28 -10.55 -5.16
CA GLU A 50 -6.32 -9.10 -5.29
C GLU A 50 -6.00 -8.44 -3.94
N LEU A 51 -5.10 -7.45 -3.97
CA LEU A 51 -4.64 -6.72 -2.79
C LEU A 51 -5.05 -5.27 -2.91
N HIS A 52 -5.63 -4.73 -1.84
CA HIS A 52 -5.92 -3.31 -1.72
C HIS A 52 -4.99 -2.69 -0.69
N PHE A 53 -4.43 -1.53 -1.01
CA PHE A 53 -3.66 -0.72 -0.08
C PHE A 53 -4.31 0.63 0.11
N VAL A 54 -4.43 1.04 1.37
CA VAL A 54 -4.85 2.38 1.76
C VAL A 54 -3.66 3.04 2.44
N LEU A 55 -3.06 4.01 1.76
CA LEU A 55 -1.93 4.79 2.24
C LEU A 55 -2.45 6.09 2.83
N ASN A 56 -2.62 6.14 4.14
CA ASN A 56 -3.19 7.29 4.85
C ASN A 56 -2.10 8.28 5.27
N ASN A 57 -2.35 9.56 5.03
CA ASN A 57 -1.50 10.66 5.47
C ASN A 57 -2.34 11.67 6.27
N GLU A 58 -2.28 11.54 7.59
CA GLU A 58 -2.97 12.43 8.53
C GLU A 58 -2.51 13.89 8.38
N LYS A 59 -1.22 14.12 8.09
CA LYS A 59 -0.66 15.49 7.99
C LYS A 59 -1.26 16.25 6.82
N THR A 60 -1.42 15.60 5.68
CA THR A 60 -2.02 16.21 4.47
C THR A 60 -3.53 16.05 4.40
N LYS A 61 -4.14 15.37 5.38
CA LYS A 61 -5.55 15.01 5.41
C LYS A 61 -6.01 14.31 4.11
N SER A 62 -5.22 13.36 3.64
CA SER A 62 -5.53 12.61 2.41
C SER A 62 -5.12 11.14 2.53
N PHE A 63 -5.67 10.31 1.66
CA PHE A 63 -5.24 8.92 1.52
C PHE A 63 -5.27 8.47 0.07
N GLN A 64 -4.39 7.53 -0.27
CA GLN A 64 -4.31 6.92 -1.61
C GLN A 64 -4.80 5.48 -1.56
N HIS A 65 -5.55 5.07 -2.58
CA HIS A 65 -5.98 3.70 -2.78
C HIS A 65 -5.18 3.08 -3.94
N LEU A 66 -4.52 1.97 -3.67
CA LEU A 66 -3.85 1.16 -4.68
C LEU A 66 -4.51 -0.22 -4.77
N THR A 67 -4.52 -0.81 -5.97
CA THR A 67 -4.94 -2.19 -6.20
C THR A 67 -3.87 -2.95 -6.98
N ILE A 68 -3.44 -4.09 -6.45
CA ILE A 68 -2.57 -5.04 -7.16
C ILE A 68 -3.40 -6.28 -7.46
N ASN A 69 -3.50 -6.63 -8.74
CA ASN A 69 -4.28 -7.79 -9.17
C ASN A 69 -3.62 -9.10 -8.72
N ALA A 70 -4.45 -10.13 -8.53
CA ALA A 70 -3.98 -11.48 -8.21
C ALA A 70 -2.90 -11.95 -9.20
N ASN A 71 -1.82 -12.52 -8.68
CA ASN A 71 -0.71 -13.07 -9.45
C ASN A 71 0.02 -12.05 -10.35
N GLN A 72 -0.21 -10.74 -10.19
CA GLN A 72 0.54 -9.72 -10.93
C GLN A 72 2.01 -9.64 -10.49
N ILE A 73 2.32 -10.15 -9.29
CA ILE A 73 3.68 -10.32 -8.79
C ILE A 73 3.88 -11.81 -8.46
N LEU A 74 4.51 -12.54 -9.39
CA LEU A 74 4.62 -14.00 -9.34
C LEU A 74 5.65 -14.52 -8.33
N SER A 75 6.69 -13.74 -8.02
CA SER A 75 7.79 -14.16 -7.14
C SER A 75 8.13 -13.06 -6.13
N PRO A 76 7.22 -12.74 -5.18
CA PRO A 76 7.42 -11.62 -4.28
C PRO A 76 8.67 -11.75 -3.41
N GLY A 77 9.04 -12.97 -2.97
CA GLY A 77 10.26 -13.20 -2.17
C GLY A 77 11.58 -13.02 -2.93
N MET A 78 11.56 -13.04 -4.27
CA MET A 78 12.72 -12.69 -5.10
C MET A 78 12.75 -11.20 -5.44
N LYS A 79 11.64 -10.50 -5.24
CA LYS A 79 11.44 -9.13 -5.68
C LYS A 79 11.63 -8.14 -4.56
N PHE A 80 11.02 -8.41 -3.41
CA PHE A 80 11.02 -7.51 -2.26
C PHE A 80 12.02 -7.95 -1.20
N ARG A 81 12.35 -7.01 -0.31
CA ARG A 81 13.01 -7.38 0.95
C ARG A 81 12.10 -8.32 1.71
N SER A 82 12.71 -9.26 2.43
CA SER A 82 11.99 -10.28 3.16
C SER A 82 12.13 -10.04 4.66
N SER A 83 11.00 -10.00 5.37
CA SER A 83 10.95 -10.06 6.83
C SER A 83 9.85 -11.03 7.24
N ASP A 84 10.18 -12.08 7.98
CA ASP A 84 9.23 -13.04 8.56
C ASP A 84 8.22 -13.65 7.55
N GLY A 85 8.68 -14.03 6.36
CA GLY A 85 7.81 -14.61 5.33
C GLY A 85 6.86 -13.60 4.66
N ALA A 86 7.15 -12.31 4.78
CA ALA A 86 6.44 -11.23 4.12
C ALA A 86 7.38 -10.37 3.27
N ALA A 87 6.83 -9.84 2.19
CA ALA A 87 7.44 -8.76 1.44
C ALA A 87 7.40 -7.48 2.27
N ASP A 88 8.55 -6.80 2.32
CA ASP A 88 8.75 -5.53 3.00
C ASP A 88 9.10 -4.45 1.96
N ALA A 89 8.31 -3.38 1.95
CA ALA A 89 8.54 -2.22 1.09
C ALA A 89 8.29 -0.91 1.85
N PHE A 90 9.10 0.10 1.56
CA PHE A 90 8.94 1.44 2.13
C PHE A 90 8.89 2.50 1.04
N MET A 91 7.85 3.33 1.07
CA MET A 91 7.62 4.39 0.10
C MET A 91 7.61 5.73 0.83
N SER A 92 8.45 6.67 0.40
CA SER A 92 8.52 8.00 1.03
C SER A 92 7.25 8.80 0.81
N ALA A 93 6.74 9.41 1.88
CA ALA A 93 5.61 10.32 1.86
C ALA A 93 6.01 11.72 1.37
N SER A 94 7.32 12.03 1.27
CA SER A 94 7.82 13.29 0.70
C SER A 94 7.53 13.40 -0.81
N THR A 95 7.44 12.26 -1.50
CA THR A 95 7.11 12.18 -2.93
C THR A 95 5.87 11.28 -3.16
N PRO A 96 4.66 11.71 -2.74
CA PRO A 96 3.47 10.86 -2.75
C PRO A 96 2.98 10.49 -4.16
N LYS A 97 3.48 11.17 -5.20
CA LYS A 97 3.22 10.84 -6.62
C LYS A 97 4.19 9.79 -7.18
N ARG A 98 5.22 9.41 -6.42
CA ARG A 98 6.26 8.46 -6.84
C ARG A 98 6.45 7.42 -5.74
N LEU A 99 5.55 6.45 -5.74
CA LEU A 99 5.50 5.36 -4.77
C LEU A 99 6.47 4.26 -5.20
N ILE A 100 7.75 4.45 -4.91
CA ILE A 100 8.81 3.48 -5.19
C ILE A 100 9.34 2.93 -3.87
N ASP A 101 9.66 1.64 -3.83
CA ASP A 101 10.40 1.04 -2.72
C ASP A 101 11.83 1.58 -2.68
N LEU A 102 12.12 2.47 -1.72
CA LEU A 102 13.34 3.30 -1.71
C LEU A 102 14.48 2.73 -0.87
N LEU A 103 14.24 1.74 -0.01
CA LEU A 103 15.27 1.28 0.91
C LEU A 103 16.33 0.40 0.24
N PRO A 104 17.59 0.45 0.71
CA PRO A 104 18.66 -0.44 0.23
C PRO A 104 18.26 -1.92 0.35
N GLY A 105 18.57 -2.72 -0.67
CA GLY A 105 18.07 -4.09 -0.79
C GLY A 105 16.60 -4.19 -1.22
N GLY A 106 15.92 -3.05 -1.39
CA GLY A 106 14.55 -2.93 -1.88
C GLY A 106 14.41 -3.35 -3.34
N SER A 107 13.16 -3.63 -3.70
CA SER A 107 12.73 -4.08 -5.02
C SER A 107 12.87 -3.03 -6.12
N LYS A 108 13.02 -1.75 -5.75
CA LYS A 108 12.77 -0.58 -6.62
C LYS A 108 11.41 -0.66 -7.33
N TYR A 109 10.49 -1.45 -6.79
CA TYR A 109 9.19 -1.67 -7.41
C TYR A 109 8.39 -0.38 -7.38
N ASN A 110 7.83 -0.03 -8.54
CA ASN A 110 7.01 1.15 -8.68
C ASN A 110 5.55 0.79 -8.42
N PHE A 111 5.05 1.15 -7.24
CA PHE A 111 3.67 1.01 -6.82
C PHE A 111 2.75 2.07 -7.43
N THR A 112 3.30 3.17 -7.97
CA THR A 112 2.52 4.26 -8.59
C THR A 112 1.58 3.77 -9.68
N ARG A 113 1.98 2.73 -10.43
CA ARG A 113 1.17 2.12 -11.51
C ARG A 113 -0.10 1.42 -11.02
N HIS A 114 -0.22 1.20 -9.72
CA HIS A 114 -1.34 0.54 -9.06
C HIS A 114 -2.27 1.53 -8.37
N VAL A 115 -1.93 2.83 -8.37
CA VAL A 115 -2.77 3.87 -7.78
C VAL A 115 -4.06 3.94 -8.58
N VAL A 116 -5.17 3.69 -7.90
CA VAL A 116 -6.52 3.78 -8.46
C VAL A 116 -7.04 5.19 -8.29
N ASN A 117 -6.93 5.74 -7.08
CA ASN A 117 -7.42 7.08 -6.79
C ASN A 117 -6.78 7.67 -5.52
N GLU A 118 -6.89 9.00 -5.40
CA GLU A 118 -6.54 9.76 -4.20
C GLU A 118 -7.80 10.43 -3.64
N TYR A 119 -7.92 10.42 -2.32
CA TYR A 119 -9.07 10.95 -1.60
C TYR A 119 -8.61 11.99 -0.59
N ARG A 120 -9.37 13.08 -0.48
CA ARG A 120 -9.22 14.06 0.61
C ARG A 120 -10.21 13.73 1.72
N HIS A 121 -9.81 13.99 2.96
CA HIS A 121 -10.68 13.81 4.13
C HIS A 121 -11.90 14.69 4.07
#